data_AF-A0A5K1JW04-F1
#
_entry.id   AF-A0A5K1JW04-F1
#
_cell.length_a   1.000
_cell.length_b   1.000
_cell.length_c   1.000
_cell.angle_alpha   90.00
_cell.angle_beta   90.00
_cell.angle_gamma   90.00
#
_symmetry.space_group_name_H-M   'P 1'
#
loop_
_entity.id
_entity.type
_entity.pdbx_description
1 polymer ?
#
loop_
_entity_poly.entity_id
_entity_poly.type
_entity_poly.pdbx_seq_one_letter_code
_entity_poly.pdbx_strand_id
1 'polypeptide(L)'
;PRSVPLEANLSESTPAASTVGSEDEAEEEQPAGTPSLSEADAKTRIDEDLKEFFSIRDLTEAEVYFTKLPSEHRHLLVDKLVTRAVESKQADAQLVADLFERAISRNLCSPASFEEGFTPTAEIIDDIAIDAPKAMDLFAIMIKGSHLHMDEERRTRLASKSMDSDKLVALLS
;
A
#
# COMPACT_ATOMS: atom_id res chain seq x y z
N PRO A 1 43.76 42.02 2.16
CA PRO A 1 43.30 43.31 2.71
C PRO A 1 43.51 44.45 1.71
N ARG A 2 42.43 44.91 1.08
CA ARG A 2 42.16 46.32 0.72
C ARG A 2 40.82 46.39 -0.01
N SER A 3 39.88 47.02 0.66
CA SER A 3 38.47 47.17 0.35
C SER A 3 38.24 48.32 -0.65
N VAL A 4 37.26 48.16 -1.53
CA VAL A 4 36.58 49.24 -2.29
C VAL A 4 35.12 48.74 -2.44
N PRO A 5 34.06 49.53 -2.16
CA PRO A 5 33.58 50.62 -3.03
C PRO A 5 33.15 51.91 -2.26
N LEU A 6 33.44 53.12 -2.77
CA LEU A 6 32.64 53.94 -3.71
C LEU A 6 31.32 54.44 -3.11
N GLU A 7 31.36 55.70 -2.63
CA GLU A 7 30.21 56.58 -2.42
C GLU A 7 29.74 57.20 -3.76
N ALA A 8 28.53 57.79 -3.68
CA ALA A 8 27.89 58.76 -4.58
C ALA A 8 26.90 58.18 -5.59
N ASN A 9 25.69 58.72 -5.80
CA ASN A 9 24.89 59.76 -5.15
C ASN A 9 23.53 59.80 -5.91
N LEU A 10 22.58 60.56 -5.38
CA LEU A 10 21.32 61.07 -5.96
C LEU A 10 20.09 60.17 -5.77
N SER A 11 19.33 60.34 -4.68
CA SER A 11 18.39 61.45 -4.37
C SER A 11 17.03 61.24 -5.02
N GLU A 12 16.00 60.95 -4.21
CA GLU A 12 14.90 61.89 -3.98
C GLU A 12 13.96 61.45 -2.83
N SER A 13 13.84 62.34 -1.84
CA SER A 13 12.59 62.78 -1.20
C SER A 13 11.75 61.84 -0.31
N THR A 14 12.04 61.97 1.00
CA THR A 14 11.21 61.96 2.24
C THR A 14 9.71 62.35 2.13
N PRO A 15 8.87 62.28 3.21
CA PRO A 15 8.82 61.40 4.41
C PRO A 15 7.38 60.99 4.89
N ALA A 16 7.34 60.23 6.00
CA ALA A 16 6.25 60.11 7.01
C ALA A 16 5.05 59.19 6.68
N ALA A 17 4.52 58.34 7.55
CA ALA A 17 4.67 58.17 9.00
C ALA A 17 4.42 56.69 9.41
N SER A 18 5.01 56.33 10.55
CA SER A 18 5.04 55.04 11.20
C SER A 18 3.68 54.42 11.52
N THR A 19 3.58 53.10 11.41
CA THR A 19 2.73 52.28 12.29
C THR A 19 3.35 50.88 12.44
N VAL A 20 3.86 50.61 13.66
CA VAL A 20 3.68 49.41 14.51
C VAL A 20 3.32 48.09 13.79
N GLY A 21 3.92 46.94 14.05
CA GLY A 21 4.92 46.50 15.03
C GLY A 21 5.30 45.05 14.69
N SER A 22 6.48 44.62 15.13
CA SER A 22 6.91 43.21 15.06
C SER A 22 5.96 42.35 15.86
N GLU A 23 5.30 41.41 15.19
CA GLU A 23 4.83 40.19 15.81
C GLU A 23 5.45 39.03 15.03
N ASP A 24 6.33 38.36 15.75
CA ASP A 24 7.01 37.11 15.46
C ASP A 24 5.95 36.04 15.16
N GLU A 25 5.60 35.86 13.89
CA GLU A 25 4.78 34.74 13.45
C GLU A 25 5.68 33.51 13.38
N ALA A 26 5.50 32.67 14.40
CA ALA A 26 6.04 31.34 14.52
C ALA A 26 6.07 30.63 13.17
N GLU A 27 7.28 30.29 12.73
CA GLU A 27 7.50 29.23 11.76
C GLU A 27 6.84 27.97 12.34
N GLU A 28 5.64 27.65 11.84
CA GLU A 28 5.04 26.34 12.07
C GLU A 28 6.02 25.29 11.53
N GLU A 29 6.79 24.70 12.44
CA GLU A 29 7.52 23.46 12.20
C GLU A 29 6.51 22.43 11.69
N GLN A 30 6.45 22.26 10.37
CA GLN A 30 5.82 21.10 9.78
C GLN A 30 6.52 19.85 10.36
N PRO A 31 5.77 18.87 10.90
CA PRO A 31 6.39 17.70 11.46
C PRO A 31 7.10 16.96 10.33
N ALA A 32 8.38 16.65 10.56
CA ALA A 32 9.28 15.98 9.64
C ALA A 32 8.57 14.89 8.82
N GLY A 33 8.44 15.14 7.51
CA GLY A 33 7.74 14.27 6.59
C GLY A 33 8.28 12.85 6.64
N THR A 34 7.39 11.89 6.81
CA THR A 34 7.63 10.51 6.37
C THR A 34 8.19 10.57 4.95
N PRO A 35 9.28 9.85 4.60
CA PRO A 35 9.74 9.81 3.22
C PRO A 35 8.59 9.31 2.35
N SER A 36 7.99 10.21 1.57
CA SER A 36 6.88 9.85 0.70
C SER A 36 7.47 9.08 -0.48
N LEU A 37 7.33 7.76 -0.45
CA LEU A 37 7.56 6.95 -1.62
C LEU A 37 6.42 7.23 -2.60
N SER A 38 6.73 7.61 -3.84
CA SER A 38 5.68 7.78 -4.84
C SER A 38 5.01 6.45 -5.15
N GLU A 39 3.75 6.47 -5.59
CA GLU A 39 3.04 5.24 -5.98
C GLU A 39 3.78 4.49 -7.12
N ALA A 40 4.42 5.21 -8.03
CA ALA A 40 5.19 4.61 -9.12
C ALA A 40 6.46 3.89 -8.62
N ASP A 41 7.16 4.49 -7.66
CA ASP A 41 8.33 3.86 -7.03
C ASP A 41 7.90 2.66 -6.17
N ALA A 42 6.76 2.78 -5.47
CA ALA A 42 6.17 1.68 -4.71
C ALA A 42 5.85 0.49 -5.63
N LYS A 43 5.19 0.71 -6.77
CA LYS A 43 4.88 -0.33 -7.76
C LYS A 43 6.14 -0.98 -8.33
N THR A 44 7.15 -0.19 -8.66
CA THR A 44 8.42 -0.71 -9.18
C THR A 44 9.10 -1.64 -8.17
N ARG A 45 9.15 -1.22 -6.90
CA ARG A 45 9.68 -2.05 -5.81
C ARG A 45 8.85 -3.32 -5.61
N ILE A 46 7.53 -3.21 -5.61
CA ILE A 46 6.62 -4.35 -5.45
C ILE A 46 6.88 -5.39 -6.55
N ASP A 47 7.09 -4.97 -7.80
CA ASP A 47 7.38 -5.89 -8.91
C ASP A 47 8.72 -6.64 -8.73
N GLU A 48 9.71 -6.01 -8.09
CA GLU A 48 10.98 -6.65 -7.72
C GLU A 48 10.79 -7.63 -6.56
N ASP A 49 10.18 -7.17 -5.47
CA ASP A 49 9.88 -7.98 -4.28
C ASP A 49 9.03 -9.22 -4.65
N LEU A 50 8.08 -9.10 -5.59
CA LEU A 50 7.31 -10.24 -6.10
C LEU A 50 8.17 -11.29 -6.81
N LYS A 51 9.18 -10.88 -7.59
CA LYS A 51 10.05 -11.83 -8.28
C LYS A 51 10.87 -12.61 -7.27
N GLU A 52 11.42 -11.92 -6.27
CA GLU A 52 12.17 -12.52 -5.17
C GLU A 52 11.28 -13.47 -4.36
N PHE A 53 10.10 -13.02 -3.94
CA PHE A 53 9.18 -13.79 -3.11
C PHE A 53 8.86 -15.18 -3.68
N PHE A 54 8.44 -15.23 -4.94
CA PHE A 54 8.05 -16.48 -5.57
C PHE A 54 9.25 -17.35 -5.99
N SER A 55 10.45 -16.79 -6.05
CA SER A 55 11.69 -17.52 -6.39
C SER A 55 12.37 -18.11 -5.15
N ILE A 56 12.51 -17.29 -4.09
CA ILE A 56 13.23 -17.63 -2.85
C ILE A 56 12.31 -18.36 -1.88
N ARG A 57 11.05 -17.91 -1.77
CA ARG A 57 10.02 -18.48 -0.88
C ARG A 57 10.41 -18.45 0.61
N ASP A 58 11.20 -17.46 1.02
CA ASP A 58 11.53 -17.21 2.43
C ASP A 58 10.54 -16.21 3.04
N LEU A 59 9.67 -16.71 3.91
CA LEU A 59 8.68 -15.90 4.61
C LEU A 59 9.30 -14.89 5.60
N THR A 60 10.52 -15.14 6.08
CA THR A 60 11.21 -14.24 7.03
C THR A 60 11.71 -12.99 6.31
N GLU A 61 12.25 -13.17 5.11
CA GLU A 61 12.63 -12.06 4.22
C GLU A 61 11.38 -11.31 3.74
N ALA A 62 10.31 -12.04 3.41
CA ALA A 62 9.11 -11.46 2.83
C ALA A 62 8.33 -10.52 3.77
N GLU A 63 8.47 -10.67 5.09
CA GLU A 63 7.91 -9.72 6.07
C GLU A 63 8.43 -8.29 5.83
N VAL A 64 9.68 -8.16 5.37
CA VAL A 64 10.32 -6.86 5.16
C VAL A 64 9.66 -6.08 4.02
N TYR A 65 9.03 -6.73 3.04
CA TYR A 65 8.34 -6.08 1.93
C TYR A 65 7.27 -5.10 2.39
N PHE A 66 6.49 -5.43 3.43
CA PHE A 66 5.48 -4.53 4.00
C PHE A 66 6.10 -3.31 4.70
N THR A 67 7.25 -3.50 5.36
CA THR A 67 7.94 -2.43 6.09
C THR A 67 8.66 -1.44 5.17
N LYS A 68 9.03 -1.90 3.97
CA LYS A 68 9.65 -1.12 2.90
C LYS A 68 8.68 -0.18 2.19
N LEU A 69 7.39 -0.28 2.47
CA LEU A 69 6.31 0.50 1.87
C LEU A 69 5.61 1.38 2.93
N PRO A 70 5.30 2.64 2.59
CA PRO A 70 4.34 3.43 3.36
C PRO A 70 3.01 2.68 3.51
N SER A 71 2.32 2.86 4.63
CA SER A 71 1.07 2.14 4.92
C SER A 71 0.00 2.31 3.85
N GLU A 72 -0.05 3.50 3.25
CA GLU A 72 -0.94 3.86 2.13
C GLU A 72 -0.68 3.04 0.86
N HIS A 73 0.49 2.44 0.67
CA HIS A 73 0.82 1.64 -0.52
C HIS A 73 0.81 0.13 -0.26
N ARG A 74 0.54 -0.31 0.97
CA ARG A 74 0.61 -1.75 1.32
C ARG A 74 -0.49 -2.58 0.64
N HIS A 75 -1.64 -1.98 0.34
CA HIS A 75 -2.70 -2.64 -0.42
C HIS A 75 -2.24 -3.02 -1.83
N LEU A 76 -1.33 -2.24 -2.45
CA LEU A 76 -0.76 -2.54 -3.76
C LEU A 76 0.09 -3.82 -3.74
N LEU A 77 0.83 -4.06 -2.65
CA LEU A 77 1.57 -5.30 -2.48
C LEU A 77 0.63 -6.50 -2.35
N VAL A 78 -0.44 -6.36 -1.56
CA VAL A 78 -1.48 -7.39 -1.42
C VAL A 78 -2.12 -7.71 -2.76
N ASP A 79 -2.56 -6.69 -3.51
CA ASP A 79 -3.16 -6.86 -4.85
C ASP A 79 -2.24 -7.63 -5.79
N LYS A 80 -0.97 -7.25 -5.87
CA LYS A 80 -0.01 -7.94 -6.75
C LYS A 80 0.25 -9.38 -6.33
N LEU A 81 0.39 -9.65 -5.04
CA LEU A 81 0.57 -11.01 -4.52
C LEU A 81 -0.64 -11.89 -4.85
N VAL A 82 -1.85 -11.39 -4.61
CA VAL A 82 -3.11 -12.10 -4.84
C VAL A 82 -3.31 -12.36 -6.33
N THR A 83 -3.25 -11.31 -7.15
CA THR A 83 -3.42 -11.40 -8.61
C THR A 83 -2.43 -12.40 -9.22
N ARG A 84 -1.16 -12.41 -8.77
CA ARG A 84 -0.19 -13.39 -9.27
C ARG A 84 -0.49 -14.83 -8.82
N ALA A 85 -0.98 -15.02 -7.60
CA ALA A 85 -1.16 -16.35 -7.02
C ALA A 85 -2.47 -17.02 -7.44
N VAL A 86 -3.54 -16.27 -7.78
CA VAL A 86 -4.82 -16.85 -8.22
C VAL A 86 -4.72 -17.60 -9.55
N GLU A 87 -3.76 -17.23 -10.41
CA GLU A 87 -3.50 -17.89 -11.71
C GLU A 87 -2.40 -18.96 -11.63
N SER A 88 -1.86 -19.23 -10.45
CA SER A 88 -0.74 -20.16 -10.27
C SER A 88 -1.20 -21.52 -9.71
N LYS A 89 -0.36 -22.13 -8.86
CA LYS A 89 -0.60 -23.39 -8.16
C LYS A 89 -0.97 -23.14 -6.70
N GLN A 90 -1.64 -24.12 -6.10
CA GLN A 90 -2.02 -24.08 -4.68
C GLN A 90 -0.84 -23.80 -3.73
N ALA A 91 0.35 -24.30 -4.03
CA ALA A 91 1.54 -24.01 -3.23
C ALA A 91 1.95 -22.53 -3.22
N ASP A 92 1.59 -21.76 -4.24
CA ASP A 92 1.86 -20.32 -4.31
C ASP A 92 0.79 -19.53 -3.56
N ALA A 93 -0.49 -19.92 -3.69
CA ALA A 93 -1.57 -19.36 -2.88
C ALA A 93 -1.36 -19.61 -1.38
N GLN A 94 -0.91 -20.81 -0.99
CA GLN A 94 -0.59 -21.10 0.41
C GLN A 94 0.60 -20.26 0.90
N LEU A 95 1.64 -20.09 0.08
CA LEU A 95 2.78 -19.24 0.45
C LEU A 95 2.34 -17.79 0.70
N VAL A 96 1.45 -17.24 -0.14
CA VAL A 96 0.88 -15.90 0.07
C VAL A 96 0.01 -15.86 1.33
N ALA A 97 -0.81 -16.88 1.58
CA ALA A 97 -1.63 -16.97 2.79
C ALA A 97 -0.75 -16.97 4.07
N ASP A 98 0.32 -17.77 4.09
CA ASP A 98 1.26 -17.84 5.22
C ASP A 98 1.97 -16.49 5.45
N LEU A 99 2.28 -15.74 4.38
CA LEU A 99 2.83 -14.39 4.48
C LEU A 99 1.80 -13.42 5.09
N PHE A 100 0.53 -13.52 4.70
CA PHE A 100 -0.52 -12.67 5.25
C PHE A 100 -0.77 -12.95 6.73
N GLU A 101 -0.75 -14.21 7.15
CA GLU A 101 -0.83 -14.56 8.57
C GLU A 101 0.31 -13.93 9.38
N ARG A 102 1.54 -13.98 8.85
CA ARG A 102 2.70 -13.32 9.47
C ARG A 102 2.53 -11.81 9.52
N ALA A 103 2.07 -11.20 8.43
CA ALA A 103 1.82 -9.77 8.37
C ALA A 103 0.80 -9.31 9.41
N ILE A 104 -0.25 -10.11 9.67
CA ILE A 104 -1.24 -9.84 10.72
C ILE A 104 -0.61 -9.99 12.11
N SER A 105 0.09 -11.12 12.36
CA SER A 105 0.69 -11.40 13.67
C SER A 105 1.69 -10.33 14.12
N ARG A 106 2.31 -9.63 13.16
CA ARG A 106 3.28 -8.55 13.38
C ARG A 106 2.73 -7.16 13.12
N ASN A 107 1.42 -7.04 12.87
CA ASN A 107 0.74 -5.77 12.60
C ASN A 107 1.37 -4.95 11.44
N LEU A 108 1.78 -5.64 10.38
CA LEU A 108 2.43 -5.05 9.20
C LEU A 108 1.43 -4.52 8.18
N CYS A 109 0.20 -5.05 8.15
CA CYS A 109 -0.84 -4.64 7.21
C CYS A 109 -2.20 -4.57 7.92
N SER A 110 -2.99 -3.55 7.62
CA SER A 110 -4.30 -3.36 8.24
C SER A 110 -5.37 -4.22 7.55
N PRO A 111 -6.45 -4.62 8.24
CA PRO A 111 -7.58 -5.31 7.59
C PRO A 111 -8.19 -4.50 6.42
N ALA A 112 -8.19 -3.17 6.51
CA ALA A 112 -8.66 -2.30 5.42
C ALA A 112 -7.75 -2.39 4.20
N SER A 113 -6.42 -2.36 4.40
CA SER A 113 -5.44 -2.50 3.32
C SER A 113 -5.49 -3.89 2.68
N PHE A 114 -5.78 -4.95 3.46
CA PHE A 114 -6.07 -6.26 2.90
C PHE A 114 -7.32 -6.22 2.03
N GLU A 115 -8.47 -5.78 2.56
CA GLU A 115 -9.73 -5.73 1.79
C GLU A 115 -9.57 -4.92 0.49
N GLU A 116 -8.89 -3.78 0.55
CA GLU A 116 -8.56 -2.96 -0.62
C GLU A 116 -7.67 -3.70 -1.61
N GLY A 117 -6.65 -4.43 -1.14
CA GLY A 117 -5.76 -5.22 -2.00
C GLY A 117 -6.43 -6.45 -2.62
N PHE A 118 -7.42 -7.05 -1.96
CA PHE A 118 -8.18 -8.18 -2.54
C PHE A 118 -9.26 -7.73 -3.53
N THR A 119 -9.74 -6.49 -3.44
CA THR A 119 -10.89 -5.99 -4.21
C THR A 119 -10.69 -6.08 -5.73
N PRO A 120 -9.57 -5.63 -6.32
CA PRO A 120 -9.38 -5.71 -7.78
C PRO A 120 -9.48 -7.15 -8.31
N THR A 121 -8.84 -8.10 -7.63
CA THR A 121 -8.91 -9.51 -8.03
C THR A 121 -10.32 -10.08 -7.84
N ALA A 122 -11.04 -9.68 -6.78
CA ALA A 122 -12.41 -10.15 -6.53
C ALA A 122 -13.38 -9.74 -7.65
N GLU A 123 -13.20 -8.56 -8.24
CA GLU A 123 -14.05 -8.04 -9.33
C GLU A 123 -13.89 -8.80 -10.64
N ILE A 124 -12.75 -9.47 -10.84
CA ILE A 124 -12.43 -10.22 -12.06
C ILE A 124 -12.24 -11.73 -11.82
N ILE A 125 -12.50 -12.23 -10.61
CA ILE A 125 -12.17 -13.61 -10.24
C ILE A 125 -12.97 -14.64 -11.05
N ASP A 126 -14.19 -14.30 -11.43
CA ASP A 126 -15.05 -15.13 -12.28
C ASP A 126 -14.49 -15.27 -13.69
N ASP A 127 -13.98 -14.18 -14.26
CA ASP A 127 -13.34 -14.18 -15.57
C ASP A 127 -12.05 -15.00 -15.53
N ILE A 128 -11.22 -14.82 -14.49
CA ILE A 128 -10.01 -15.64 -14.28
C ILE A 128 -10.40 -17.12 -14.15
N ALA A 129 -11.51 -17.43 -13.48
CA ALA A 129 -11.97 -18.81 -13.29
C ALA A 129 -12.41 -19.51 -14.59
N ILE A 130 -12.70 -18.78 -15.66
CA ILE A 130 -12.95 -19.34 -16.99
C ILE A 130 -11.71 -20.05 -17.53
N ASP A 131 -10.54 -19.40 -17.38
CA ASP A 131 -9.26 -19.93 -17.86
C ASP A 131 -8.57 -20.83 -16.82
N ALA A 132 -8.74 -20.52 -15.53
CA ALA A 132 -8.15 -21.22 -14.41
C ALA A 132 -9.24 -21.66 -13.41
N PRO A 133 -9.86 -22.85 -13.57
CA PRO A 133 -11.02 -23.27 -12.77
C PRO A 133 -10.82 -23.30 -11.25
N LYS A 134 -9.56 -23.31 -10.78
CA LYS A 134 -9.19 -23.30 -9.36
C LYS A 134 -9.01 -21.89 -8.79
N ALA A 135 -9.12 -20.84 -9.58
CA ALA A 135 -8.80 -19.47 -9.16
C ALA A 135 -9.59 -19.04 -7.92
N MET A 136 -10.89 -19.35 -7.86
CA MET A 136 -11.72 -19.08 -6.67
C MET A 136 -11.26 -19.83 -5.42
N ASP A 137 -10.82 -21.09 -5.55
CA ASP A 137 -10.30 -21.87 -4.42
C ASP A 137 -8.98 -21.26 -3.92
N LEU A 138 -8.10 -20.87 -4.84
CA LEU A 138 -6.83 -20.21 -4.52
C LEU A 138 -7.04 -18.85 -3.87
N PHE A 139 -8.00 -18.08 -4.38
CA PHE A 139 -8.41 -16.80 -3.82
C PHE A 139 -8.93 -16.96 -2.39
N ALA A 140 -9.79 -17.95 -2.14
CA ALA A 140 -10.31 -18.25 -0.82
C ALA A 140 -9.21 -18.66 0.19
N ILE A 141 -8.20 -19.43 -0.25
CA ILE A 141 -7.02 -19.77 0.60
C ILE A 141 -6.34 -18.48 1.09
N MET A 142 -6.12 -17.52 0.19
CA MET A 142 -5.44 -16.27 0.54
C MET A 142 -6.30 -15.36 1.43
N ILE A 143 -7.62 -15.30 1.21
CA ILE A 143 -8.55 -14.58 2.11
C ILE A 143 -8.53 -15.18 3.53
N LYS A 144 -8.40 -16.51 3.64
CA LYS A 144 -8.29 -17.16 4.95
C LYS A 144 -7.01 -16.72 5.67
N GLY A 145 -5.87 -16.69 4.97
CA GLY A 145 -4.61 -16.18 5.52
C GLY A 145 -4.61 -14.70 5.91
N SER A 146 -5.46 -13.87 5.29
CA SER A 146 -5.64 -12.46 5.66
C SER A 146 -6.68 -12.22 6.77
N HIS A 147 -7.27 -13.29 7.32
CA HIS A 147 -8.33 -13.25 8.35
C HIS A 147 -9.58 -12.44 7.96
N LEU A 148 -9.70 -11.97 6.71
CA LEU A 148 -10.88 -11.24 6.25
C LEU A 148 -12.15 -12.09 6.30
N HIS A 149 -12.01 -13.42 6.19
CA HIS A 149 -13.12 -14.35 6.36
C HIS A 149 -13.73 -14.36 7.77
N MET A 150 -13.02 -13.87 8.80
CA MET A 150 -13.51 -13.88 10.18
C MET A 150 -14.49 -12.72 10.47
N ASP A 151 -14.40 -11.64 9.69
CA ASP A 151 -15.28 -10.48 9.76
C ASP A 151 -16.40 -10.64 8.72
N GLU A 152 -17.63 -10.82 9.20
CA GLU A 152 -18.79 -11.08 8.34
C GLU A 152 -19.09 -9.93 7.38
N GLU A 153 -18.89 -8.68 7.79
CA GLU A 153 -19.14 -7.54 6.93
C GLU A 153 -18.08 -7.46 5.82
N ARG A 154 -16.79 -7.62 6.16
CA ARG A 154 -15.69 -7.63 5.18
C ARG A 154 -15.83 -8.80 4.21
N ARG A 155 -16.11 -10.00 4.73
CA ARG A 155 -16.34 -11.20 3.93
C ARG A 155 -17.46 -10.97 2.92
N THR A 156 -18.59 -10.44 3.36
CA THR A 156 -19.74 -10.15 2.49
C THR A 156 -19.43 -9.07 1.46
N ARG A 157 -18.79 -7.96 1.85
CA ARG A 157 -18.41 -6.89 0.91
C ARG A 157 -17.47 -7.40 -0.17
N LEU A 158 -16.45 -8.16 0.22
CA LEU A 158 -15.49 -8.72 -0.75
C LEU A 158 -16.16 -9.77 -1.64
N ALA A 159 -16.96 -10.68 -1.09
CA ALA A 159 -17.64 -11.70 -1.88
C ALA A 159 -18.65 -11.11 -2.88
N SER A 160 -19.32 -10.01 -2.52
CA SER A 160 -20.27 -9.31 -3.40
C SER A 160 -19.64 -8.68 -4.65
N LYS A 161 -18.30 -8.63 -4.73
CA LYS A 161 -17.57 -8.17 -5.92
C LYS A 161 -17.52 -9.22 -7.03
N SER A 162 -17.63 -10.50 -6.68
CA SER A 162 -17.67 -11.62 -7.62
C SER A 162 -19.09 -11.83 -8.14
N MET A 163 -19.22 -12.24 -9.40
CA MET A 163 -20.50 -12.63 -10.00
C MET A 163 -21.07 -13.88 -9.32
N ASP A 164 -20.22 -14.86 -8.96
CA ASP A 164 -20.59 -16.03 -8.17
C ASP A 164 -20.34 -15.81 -6.67
N SER A 165 -20.92 -14.74 -6.14
CA SER A 165 -20.79 -14.36 -4.73
C SER A 165 -21.20 -15.48 -3.76
N ASP A 166 -22.22 -16.27 -4.09
CA ASP A 166 -22.68 -17.41 -3.27
C ASP A 166 -21.59 -18.48 -3.13
N LYS A 167 -20.91 -18.83 -4.24
CA LYS A 167 -19.79 -19.77 -4.20
C LYS A 167 -18.63 -19.23 -3.39
N LEU A 168 -18.29 -17.96 -3.54
CA LEU A 168 -17.21 -17.35 -2.78
C LEU A 168 -17.55 -17.29 -1.28
N VAL A 169 -18.78 -16.95 -0.90
CA VAL A 169 -19.25 -17.04 0.49
C VAL A 169 -19.15 -18.47 1.02
N ALA A 170 -19.55 -19.48 0.24
CA ALA A 170 -19.47 -20.88 0.64
C ALA A 170 -18.03 -21.35 0.89
N LEU A 171 -17.06 -20.87 0.10
CA LEU A 171 -15.64 -21.18 0.30
C LEU A 171 -15.04 -20.51 1.55
N LEU A 172 -15.58 -19.36 1.95
CA LEU A 172 -15.12 -18.54 3.07
C LEU A 172 -15.84 -18.84 4.40
N SER A 173 -16.91 -19.64 4.36
CA SER A 173 -17.67 -20.09 5.53
C SER A 173 -17.01 -21.24 6.28
#